data_AF-A0A5J4V367-F1
#
_entry.id   AF-A0A5J4V367-F1
#
_cell.length_a   1.000
_cell.length_b   1.000
_cell.length_c   1.000
_cell.angle_alpha   90.00
_cell.angle_beta   90.00
_cell.angle_gamma   90.00
#
_symmetry.space_group_name_H-M   'P 1'
#
loop_
_entity.id
_entity.type
_entity.pdbx_description
1 polymer ?
#
loop_
_entity_poly.entity_id
_entity_poly.type
_entity_poly.pdbx_seq_one_letter_code
_entity_poly.pdbx_strand_id
1 'polypeptide(L)'
;MTTAKPLKVVAFNGSFKQNGNTAQLIEMVFSELRKEGIECELVTVGNAKYVSGCTSCGGCKDILKCVRAGPEDPIHTWFAKMREADGIILGSPTHFANVSVEMKSLIDRCGALDFNNGNLLKHKIGAAVVAVRRGGAASVFDE
;
A
#
# COMPACT_ATOMS: atom_id res chain seq x y z
N MET A 1 4.09 -31.07 14.02
CA MET A 1 4.54 -30.43 12.76
C MET A 1 3.67 -29.21 12.53
N THR A 2 4.14 -28.02 12.90
CA THR A 2 3.44 -26.76 12.58
C THR A 2 3.59 -26.53 11.09
N THR A 3 2.50 -26.67 10.33
CA THR A 3 2.44 -26.27 8.93
C THR A 3 2.77 -24.78 8.87
N ALA A 4 3.83 -24.43 8.13
CA ALA A 4 4.19 -23.03 7.93
C ALA A 4 2.99 -22.30 7.29
N LYS A 5 2.61 -21.16 7.85
CA LYS A 5 1.59 -20.28 7.25
C LYS A 5 2.02 -19.97 5.81
N PRO A 6 1.13 -20.06 4.81
CA PRO A 6 1.46 -19.68 3.44
C PRO A 6 1.91 -18.21 3.38
N LEU A 7 2.93 -17.93 2.57
CA LEU A 7 3.42 -16.57 2.36
C LEU A 7 2.34 -15.74 1.67
N LYS A 8 2.22 -14.47 2.07
CA LYS A 8 1.22 -13.54 1.54
C LYS A 8 1.83 -12.23 1.07
N VAL A 9 1.41 -11.76 -0.09
CA VAL A 9 1.71 -10.43 -0.62
C VAL A 9 0.43 -9.64 -0.79
N VAL A 10 0.42 -8.40 -0.29
CA VAL A 10 -0.64 -7.43 -0.55
C VAL A 10 -0.12 -6.35 -1.49
N ALA A 11 -0.90 -6.01 -2.51
CA ALA A 11 -0.62 -4.89 -3.39
C ALA A 11 -1.69 -3.81 -3.25
N PHE A 12 -1.25 -2.55 -3.21
CA PHE A 12 -2.12 -1.39 -3.21
C PHE A 12 -2.09 -0.71 -4.57
N ASN A 13 -3.23 -0.68 -5.26
CA ASN A 13 -3.41 -0.03 -6.56
C ASN A 13 -3.89 1.42 -6.39
N GLY A 14 -2.99 2.36 -6.60
CA GLY A 14 -3.22 3.81 -6.55
C GLY A 14 -4.02 4.37 -7.73
N SER A 15 -4.32 3.57 -8.76
CA SER A 15 -5.19 3.99 -9.87
C SER A 15 -6.65 3.93 -9.48
N PHE A 16 -7.42 4.95 -9.85
CA PHE A 16 -8.89 4.95 -9.74
C PHE A 16 -9.53 3.79 -10.51
N LYS A 17 -8.93 3.41 -11.64
CA LYS A 17 -9.40 2.29 -12.47
C LYS A 17 -8.94 0.97 -11.86
N GLN A 18 -9.90 0.12 -11.47
CA GLN A 18 -9.64 -1.22 -10.92
C GLN A 18 -8.91 -2.14 -11.91
N ASN A 19 -9.19 -2.02 -13.21
CA ASN A 19 -8.55 -2.82 -14.27
C ASN A 19 -7.63 -1.97 -15.18
N GLY A 20 -7.09 -0.86 -14.65
CA GLY A 20 -6.19 0.03 -15.38
C GLY A 20 -4.76 -0.51 -15.51
N ASN A 21 -3.88 0.26 -16.16
CA ASN A 21 -2.49 -0.13 -16.40
C ASN A 21 -1.74 -0.50 -15.11
N THR A 22 -1.92 0.26 -14.04
CA THR A 22 -1.28 -0.04 -12.74
C THR A 22 -1.70 -1.40 -12.20
N ALA A 23 -2.99 -1.73 -12.27
CA ALA A 23 -3.50 -3.04 -11.84
C ALA A 23 -2.95 -4.17 -12.71
N GLN A 24 -2.85 -3.97 -14.03
CA GLN A 24 -2.28 -4.96 -14.94
C GLN A 24 -0.79 -5.21 -14.67
N LEU A 25 -0.01 -4.16 -14.35
CA LEU A 25 1.39 -4.31 -13.98
C LEU A 25 1.56 -5.06 -12.65
N ILE A 26 0.72 -4.75 -11.65
CA ILE A 26 0.69 -5.53 -10.39
C ILE A 26 0.35 -6.99 -10.69
N GLU A 27 -0.61 -7.25 -11.56
CA GLU A 27 -1.04 -8.60 -11.91
C GLU A 27 0.07 -9.40 -12.61
N MET A 28 0.95 -8.76 -13.40
CA MET A 28 2.16 -9.41 -13.94
C MET A 28 3.12 -9.84 -12.82
N VAL A 29 3.27 -9.05 -11.76
CA VAL A 29 4.07 -9.45 -10.59
C VAL A 29 3.38 -10.60 -9.86
N PHE A 30 2.07 -10.49 -9.64
CA PHE A 30 1.29 -11.52 -8.98
C PHE A 30 1.28 -12.85 -9.74
N SER A 31 1.31 -12.83 -11.08
CA SER A 31 1.38 -14.07 -11.87
C SER A 31 2.66 -14.84 -11.62
N GLU A 32 3.80 -14.17 -11.40
CA GLU A 32 5.04 -14.85 -11.03
C GLU A 32 5.00 -15.34 -9.59
N LEU A 33 4.53 -14.51 -8.64
CA LEU A 33 4.42 -14.88 -7.23
C LEU A 33 3.51 -16.09 -7.01
N ARG A 34 2.38 -16.17 -7.72
CA ARG A 34 1.44 -17.30 -7.61
C ARG A 34 2.01 -18.61 -8.17
N LYS A 35 2.94 -18.57 -9.13
CA LYS A 35 3.65 -19.78 -9.58
C LYS A 35 4.50 -20.40 -8.46
N GLU A 36 5.00 -19.56 -7.56
CA GLU A 36 5.74 -19.97 -6.36
C GLU A 36 4.82 -20.30 -5.17
N GLY A 37 3.50 -20.35 -5.37
CA GLY A 37 2.52 -20.68 -4.33
C GLY A 37 2.28 -19.58 -3.30
N ILE A 38 2.63 -18.33 -3.61
CA ILE A 38 2.42 -17.17 -2.72
C ILE A 38 0.99 -16.64 -2.89
N GLU A 39 0.30 -16.38 -1.79
CA GLU A 39 -1.03 -15.75 -1.79
C GLU A 39 -0.90 -14.27 -2.17
N CYS A 40 -1.70 -13.79 -3.13
CA CYS A 40 -1.67 -12.41 -3.59
C CYS A 40 -3.03 -11.75 -3.41
N GLU A 41 -3.05 -10.57 -2.79
CA GLU A 41 -4.24 -9.76 -2.56
C GLU A 41 -4.11 -8.36 -3.18
N LEU A 42 -5.06 -7.95 -4.02
CA LEU A 42 -5.12 -6.61 -4.59
C LEU A 42 -6.11 -5.72 -3.83
N VAL A 43 -5.64 -4.57 -3.33
CA VAL A 43 -6.45 -3.53 -2.71
C VAL A 43 -6.44 -2.30 -3.61
N THR A 44 -7.60 -1.87 -4.12
CA THR A 44 -7.68 -0.60 -4.86
C THR A 44 -7.81 0.56 -3.88
N VAL A 45 -6.84 1.47 -3.89
CA VAL A 45 -6.83 2.68 -3.03
C VAL A 45 -7.17 3.94 -3.81
N GLY A 46 -6.92 3.96 -5.13
CA GLY A 46 -7.18 5.14 -5.96
C GLY A 46 -8.66 5.52 -6.13
N ASN A 47 -9.61 4.73 -5.59
CA ASN A 47 -11.04 5.05 -5.56
C ASN A 47 -11.57 5.31 -4.14
N ALA A 48 -10.68 5.41 -3.14
CA ALA A 48 -11.05 5.66 -1.76
C ALA A 48 -11.56 7.10 -1.60
N LYS A 49 -12.85 7.25 -1.25
CA LYS A 49 -13.50 8.55 -1.14
C LYS A 49 -13.12 9.33 0.13
N TYR A 50 -12.83 8.63 1.21
CA TYR A 50 -12.67 9.20 2.55
C TYR A 50 -11.30 8.91 3.13
N VAL A 51 -10.25 9.17 2.34
CA VAL A 51 -8.86 9.12 2.80
C VAL A 51 -8.20 10.47 2.60
N SER A 52 -7.53 10.95 3.64
CA SER A 52 -6.73 12.18 3.61
C SER A 52 -5.31 11.89 4.05
N GLY A 53 -4.40 12.82 3.78
CA GLY A 53 -3.00 12.73 4.22
C GLY A 53 -2.84 12.75 5.74
N CYS A 54 -1.68 12.30 6.21
CA CYS A 54 -1.32 12.44 7.61
C CYS A 54 -1.11 13.93 7.94
N THR A 55 -1.52 14.36 9.12
CA THR A 55 -1.32 15.74 9.59
C THR A 55 -0.28 15.83 10.70
N SER A 56 0.51 14.78 10.90
CA SER A 56 1.57 14.72 11.91
C SER A 56 1.11 15.07 13.33
N CYS A 57 -0.14 14.73 13.67
CA CYS A 57 -0.73 15.09 14.98
C CYS A 57 -0.17 14.28 16.17
N GLY A 58 0.57 13.19 15.91
CA GLY A 58 1.14 12.33 16.95
C GLY A 58 0.14 11.45 17.72
N GLY A 59 -1.16 11.62 17.52
CA GLY A 59 -2.19 10.92 18.30
C GLY A 59 -2.25 9.40 18.10
N CYS A 60 -1.53 8.85 17.11
CA CYS A 60 -1.46 7.39 16.88
C CYS A 60 -0.38 6.66 17.69
N LYS A 61 0.45 7.41 18.43
CA LYS A 61 1.57 6.86 19.20
C LYS A 61 1.06 5.93 20.30
N ASP A 62 1.67 4.75 20.37
CA ASP A 62 1.40 3.69 21.36
C ASP A 62 -0.05 3.15 21.42
N ILE A 63 -0.93 3.56 20.49
CA ILE A 63 -2.33 3.12 20.44
C ILE A 63 -2.69 2.36 19.16
N LEU A 64 -1.77 2.27 18.19
CA LEU A 64 -1.93 1.55 16.93
C LEU A 64 -3.16 1.98 16.09
N LYS A 65 -3.68 3.18 16.35
CA LYS A 65 -4.90 3.68 15.73
C LYS A 65 -4.72 5.13 15.30
N CYS A 66 -5.10 5.45 14.07
CA CYS A 66 -5.21 6.84 13.64
C CYS A 66 -6.44 7.49 14.28
N VAL A 67 -6.24 8.45 15.19
CA VAL A 67 -7.32 9.17 15.91
C VAL A 67 -8.17 10.07 15.01
N ARG A 68 -7.66 10.40 13.82
CA ARG A 68 -8.35 11.20 12.80
C ARG A 68 -9.13 10.38 11.78
N ALA A 69 -9.10 9.05 11.87
CA ALA A 69 -9.82 8.20 10.94
C ALA A 69 -11.33 8.32 11.18
N GLY A 70 -12.07 8.70 10.14
CA GLY A 70 -13.53 8.68 10.14
C GLY A 70 -14.09 7.26 9.98
N PRO A 71 -15.42 7.07 10.07
CA PRO A 71 -16.05 5.75 9.96
C PRO A 71 -15.80 5.04 8.62
N GLU A 72 -15.71 5.79 7.52
CA GLU A 72 -15.49 5.26 6.17
C GLU A 72 -14.02 5.29 5.74
N ASP A 73 -13.12 5.66 6.65
CA ASP A 73 -11.69 5.78 6.38
C ASP A 73 -11.04 4.39 6.41
N PRO A 74 -10.48 3.90 5.28
CA PRO A 74 -10.02 2.52 5.18
C PRO A 74 -8.65 2.29 5.82
N ILE A 75 -8.03 3.31 6.43
CA ILE A 75 -6.62 3.25 6.85
C ILE A 75 -6.31 2.09 7.81
N HIS A 76 -7.20 1.78 8.75
CA HIS A 76 -6.95 0.69 9.70
C HIS A 76 -7.03 -0.67 9.00
N THR A 77 -7.95 -0.82 8.05
CA THR A 77 -8.06 -2.03 7.21
C THR A 77 -6.82 -2.21 6.34
N TRP A 78 -6.34 -1.13 5.71
CA TRP A 78 -5.13 -1.18 4.89
C TRP A 78 -3.90 -1.53 5.73
N PHE A 79 -3.73 -0.89 6.89
CA PHE A 79 -2.61 -1.15 7.77
C PHE A 79 -2.63 -2.57 8.36
N ALA A 80 -3.81 -3.11 8.66
CA ALA A 80 -3.97 -4.50 9.09
C ALA A 80 -3.48 -5.47 7.99
N LYS A 81 -3.88 -5.25 6.73
CA LYS A 81 -3.42 -6.06 5.59
C LYS A 81 -1.90 -5.98 5.38
N MET A 82 -1.32 -4.80 5.51
CA MET A 82 0.14 -4.62 5.47
C MET A 82 0.84 -5.44 6.56
N ARG A 83 0.30 -5.42 7.79
CA ARG A 83 0.85 -6.19 8.91
C ARG A 83 0.74 -7.70 8.72
N GLU A 84 -0.35 -8.19 8.12
CA GLU A 84 -0.60 -9.61 7.89
C GLU A 84 0.23 -10.22 6.75
N ALA A 85 0.64 -9.39 5.79
CA ALA A 85 1.41 -9.79 4.61
C ALA A 85 2.91 -9.88 4.89
N ASP A 86 3.60 -10.77 4.19
CA ASP A 86 5.06 -10.91 4.19
C ASP A 86 5.72 -9.97 3.16
N GLY A 87 4.99 -9.64 2.08
CA GLY A 87 5.39 -8.64 1.10
C GLY A 87 4.33 -7.58 0.83
N ILE A 88 4.76 -6.38 0.49
CA ILE A 88 3.92 -5.22 0.20
C ILE A 88 4.34 -4.64 -1.15
N ILE A 89 3.37 -4.49 -2.06
CA ILE A 89 3.57 -3.81 -3.34
C ILE A 89 2.79 -2.48 -3.30
N LEU A 90 3.48 -1.38 -3.59
CA LEU A 90 2.86 -0.08 -3.81
C LEU A 90 2.83 0.21 -5.31
N GLY A 91 1.65 0.14 -5.90
CA GLY A 91 1.46 0.37 -7.33
C GLY A 91 0.77 1.70 -7.59
N SER A 92 1.40 2.60 -8.34
CA SER A 92 0.85 3.94 -8.57
C SER A 92 0.88 4.33 -10.05
N PRO A 93 -0.14 5.03 -10.57
CA PRO A 93 -0.01 5.76 -11.83
C PRO A 93 0.90 6.98 -11.64
N THR A 94 1.59 7.41 -12.70
CA THR A 94 2.34 8.67 -12.69
C THR A 94 1.40 9.85 -12.91
N HIS A 95 1.02 10.56 -11.85
CA HIS A 95 0.20 11.77 -11.89
C HIS A 95 1.09 12.99 -11.64
N PHE A 96 1.37 13.78 -12.69
CA PHE A 96 2.24 14.96 -12.62
C PHE A 96 3.60 14.69 -11.95
N ALA A 97 4.25 13.58 -12.34
CA ALA A 97 5.53 13.13 -11.79
C ALA A 97 5.50 12.81 -10.27
N ASN A 98 4.34 12.45 -9.73
CA ASN A 98 4.18 11.96 -8.37
C ASN A 98 3.19 10.77 -8.33
N VAL A 99 3.10 10.10 -7.18
CA VAL A 99 2.06 9.09 -6.90
C VAL A 99 0.66 9.72 -6.88
N SER A 100 -0.40 8.92 -6.94
CA SER A 100 -1.76 9.42 -6.69
C SER A 100 -1.93 9.93 -5.25
N VAL A 101 -2.89 10.84 -5.04
CA VAL A 101 -3.16 11.46 -3.73
C VAL A 101 -3.54 10.40 -2.70
N GLU A 102 -4.33 9.41 -3.11
CA GLU A 102 -4.77 8.32 -2.26
C GLU A 102 -3.59 7.40 -1.88
N MET A 103 -2.68 7.14 -2.82
CA MET A 103 -1.45 6.40 -2.53
C MET A 103 -0.57 7.14 -1.53
N LYS A 104 -0.35 8.45 -1.72
CA LYS A 104 0.42 9.27 -0.78
C LYS A 104 -0.25 9.31 0.60
N SER A 105 -1.58 9.38 0.64
CA SER A 105 -2.35 9.36 1.88
C SER A 105 -2.19 8.04 2.65
N LEU A 106 -2.17 6.91 1.93
CA LEU A 106 -1.84 5.60 2.48
C LEU A 106 -0.41 5.56 3.02
N ILE A 107 0.58 6.00 2.23
CA ILE A 107 2.00 6.02 2.63
C ILE A 107 2.18 6.83 3.92
N ASP A 108 1.66 8.06 3.96
CA ASP A 108 1.86 8.97 5.08
C ASP A 108 1.22 8.48 6.38
N ARG A 109 0.02 7.91 6.29
CA ARG A 109 -0.72 7.49 7.49
C ARG A 109 -0.32 6.11 7.95
N CYS A 110 -0.07 5.16 7.05
CA CYS A 110 0.47 3.86 7.42
C CYS A 110 1.91 3.99 7.92
N GLY A 111 2.74 4.85 7.31
CA GLY A 111 4.08 5.16 7.79
C GLY A 111 4.08 5.78 9.19
N ALA A 112 3.17 6.71 9.47
CA ALA A 112 3.02 7.25 10.82
C ALA A 112 2.50 6.21 11.83
N LEU A 113 1.59 5.32 11.43
CA LEU A 113 1.16 4.20 12.27
C LEU A 113 2.31 3.24 12.56
N ASP A 114 3.12 2.94 11.56
CA ASP A 114 4.26 2.05 11.67
C ASP A 114 5.34 2.61 12.61
N PHE A 115 5.84 3.79 12.27
CA PHE A 115 6.94 4.45 12.99
C PHE A 115 6.61 4.70 14.45
N ASN A 116 5.40 5.21 14.74
CA ASN A 116 4.99 5.55 16.11
C ASN A 116 4.55 4.35 16.95
N ASN A 117 4.56 3.13 16.41
CA ASN A 117 4.16 1.91 17.13
C ASN A 117 5.22 0.81 17.04
N GLY A 118 6.50 1.19 16.91
CA GLY A 118 7.63 0.27 17.04
C GLY A 118 8.07 -0.40 15.73
N ASN A 119 7.81 0.22 14.57
CA ASN A 119 8.20 -0.27 13.24
C ASN A 119 7.63 -1.68 12.98
N LEU A 120 6.32 -1.80 13.04
CA LEU A 120 5.54 -3.03 12.84
C LEU A 120 5.66 -3.64 11.43
N LEU A 121 6.07 -2.85 10.44
CA LEU A 121 6.30 -3.27 9.07
C LEU A 121 7.77 -3.67 8.83
N LYS A 122 8.62 -3.67 9.86
CA LYS A 122 10.02 -4.10 9.75
C LYS A 122 10.12 -5.53 9.20
N HIS A 123 11.17 -5.77 8.42
CA HIS A 123 11.48 -7.07 7.79
C HIS A 123 10.48 -7.57 6.75
N LYS A 124 9.46 -6.78 6.39
CA LYS A 124 8.62 -7.07 5.22
C LYS A 124 9.36 -6.76 3.93
N ILE A 125 9.06 -7.51 2.88
CA ILE A 125 9.61 -7.25 1.53
C ILE A 125 8.77 -6.17 0.87
N GLY A 126 9.42 -5.12 0.36
CA GLY A 126 8.76 -4.02 -0.35
C GLY A 126 9.09 -4.02 -1.84
N ALA A 127 8.12 -3.69 -2.68
CA ALA A 127 8.35 -3.40 -4.10
C ALA A 127 7.43 -2.27 -4.58
N ALA A 128 7.89 -1.48 -5.55
CA ALA A 128 7.11 -0.43 -6.17
C ALA A 128 6.80 -0.78 -7.63
N VAL A 129 5.59 -0.46 -8.09
CA VAL A 129 5.15 -0.62 -9.48
C VAL A 129 4.65 0.72 -10.00
N VAL A 130 5.30 1.28 -11.02
CA VAL A 130 4.95 2.59 -11.55
C VAL A 130 4.42 2.46 -12.97
N ALA A 131 3.16 2.86 -13.17
CA ALA A 131 2.57 2.94 -14.50
C ALA A 131 2.80 4.33 -15.09
N VAL A 132 3.66 4.41 -16.11
CA VAL A 132 4.05 5.66 -16.77
C VAL A 132 3.67 5.66 -18.24
N ARG A 133 3.24 6.82 -18.75
CA ARG A 133 3.04 7.04 -20.21
C ARG A 133 4.19 7.79 -20.87
N ARG A 134 4.85 8.71 -20.14
CA ARG A 134 5.94 9.56 -20.63
C ARG A 134 7.10 9.60 -19.62
N GLY A 135 7.37 10.75 -19.02
CA GLY A 135 8.38 10.91 -17.96
C GLY A 135 7.79 10.97 -16.55
N GLY A 136 8.67 11.09 -15.56
CA GLY A 136 8.31 11.22 -14.14
C GLY A 136 8.32 9.91 -13.34
N ALA A 137 8.62 8.77 -13.98
CA ALA A 137 8.61 7.48 -13.29
C ALA A 137 9.66 7.39 -12.16
N ALA A 138 10.84 7.98 -12.34
CA ALA A 138 11.88 8.01 -11.30
C ALA A 138 11.39 8.75 -10.06
N SER A 139 10.84 9.96 -10.22
CA SER A 139 10.26 10.73 -9.12
C SER A 139 9.13 10.01 -8.40
N VAL A 140 8.28 9.28 -9.13
CA VAL A 140 7.19 8.48 -8.52
C VAL A 140 7.74 7.26 -7.77
N PHE A 141 8.84 6.68 -8.24
CA PHE A 141 9.48 5.53 -7.60
C PHE A 141 10.23 5.91 -6.32
N ASP A 142 10.76 7.13 -6.27
CA ASP A 142 11.51 7.66 -5.13
C ASP A 142 10.61 8.19 -3.99
N GLU A 143 9.30 8.35 -4.23
CA GLU A 143 8.28 8.72 -3.23
C GLU A 143 7.84 7.52 -2.37
#